data_AF-A0A524HTX6-F1
#
_entry.id   AF-A0A524HTX6-F1
#
_cell.length_a   1.000
_cell.length_b   1.000
_cell.length_c   1.000
_cell.angle_alpha   90.00
_cell.angle_beta   90.00
_cell.angle_gamma   90.00
#
_symmetry.space_group_name_H-M   'P 1'
#
loop_
_entity.id
_entity.type
_entity.pdbx_description
1 polymer ?
#
loop_
_entity_poly.entity_id
_entity_poly.type
_entity_poly.pdbx_seq_one_letter_code
_entity_poly.pdbx_strand_id
1 'polypeptide(L)'
;MTCAEIQDQLLEAAPSELRGEGESAVAQHVRSCPRCRQLAERIVAEERRLQGALAALEPRQSVDDAVRAAVGQARQRRRRRRVVASGLAAAAVAAFALWQSGRSALPPSAPPTAMAQPFVQTSADQNVIVYQTANPDIVVVWLYQRN
;
A
#
# COMPACT_ATOMS: atom_id res chain seq x y z
N MET A 1 -24.83 -34.68 -52.33
CA MET A 1 -24.07 -33.46 -51.99
C MET A 1 -22.74 -33.47 -52.70
N THR A 2 -22.35 -32.32 -53.22
CA THR A 2 -21.06 -32.11 -53.88
C THR A 2 -19.96 -31.84 -52.85
N CYS A 3 -18.69 -31.99 -53.25
CA CYS A 3 -17.57 -31.64 -52.38
C CYS A 3 -17.53 -30.15 -52.01
N ALA A 4 -18.10 -29.27 -52.85
CA ALA A 4 -18.14 -27.84 -52.59
C ALA A 4 -19.15 -27.51 -51.47
N GLU A 5 -20.37 -28.05 -51.58
CA GLU A 5 -21.41 -27.89 -50.55
C GLU A 5 -20.96 -28.39 -49.18
N ILE A 6 -20.23 -29.51 -49.14
CA ILE A 6 -19.70 -30.06 -47.89
C ILE A 6 -18.60 -29.17 -47.33
N GLN A 7 -17.72 -28.63 -48.18
CA GLN A 7 -16.64 -27.74 -47.73
C GLN A 7 -17.18 -26.50 -47.03
N ASP A 8 -18.27 -25.91 -47.54
CA ASP A 8 -18.92 -24.77 -46.90
C ASP A 8 -19.48 -25.13 -45.51
N GLN A 9 -19.96 -26.37 -45.34
CA GLN A 9 -20.53 -26.85 -44.08
C GLN A 9 -19.49 -27.33 -43.06
N LEU A 10 -18.25 -27.63 -43.46
CA LEU A 10 -17.22 -28.15 -42.54
C LEU A 10 -16.87 -27.18 -41.40
N LEU A 11 -17.04 -25.87 -41.59
CA LEU A 11 -16.73 -24.87 -40.57
C LEU A 11 -17.81 -24.75 -39.49
N GLU A 12 -19.02 -25.20 -39.77
CA GLU A 12 -20.17 -25.14 -38.87
C GLU A 12 -20.50 -26.51 -38.25
N ALA A 13 -19.96 -27.59 -38.84
CA ALA A 13 -20.17 -28.96 -38.39
C ALA A 13 -19.59 -29.23 -37.00
N ALA A 14 -20.25 -30.10 -36.26
CA ALA A 14 -19.77 -30.51 -34.94
C ALA A 14 -18.47 -31.34 -35.05
N PRO A 15 -17.59 -31.31 -34.02
CA PRO A 15 -16.33 -32.06 -34.06
C PRO A 15 -16.50 -33.58 -34.24
N SER A 16 -17.63 -34.16 -33.83
CA SER A 16 -17.96 -35.58 -34.09
C SER A 16 -18.24 -35.82 -35.58
N GLU A 17 -18.98 -34.93 -36.24
CA GLU A 17 -19.30 -35.05 -37.67
C GLU A 17 -18.04 -34.90 -38.53
N LEU A 18 -17.12 -34.00 -38.14
CA LEU A 18 -15.80 -33.85 -38.77
C LEU A 18 -14.92 -35.10 -38.65
N ARG A 19 -15.15 -35.94 -37.64
CA ARG A 19 -14.49 -37.26 -37.51
C ARG A 19 -15.22 -38.34 -38.30
N GLY A 20 -16.30 -37.99 -38.98
CA GLY A 20 -17.16 -38.95 -39.67
C GLY A 20 -18.00 -39.77 -38.69
N GLU A 21 -18.32 -39.25 -37.51
CA GLU A 21 -19.20 -39.90 -36.53
C GLU A 21 -20.65 -39.44 -36.74
N GLY A 22 -21.61 -40.33 -36.52
CA GLY A 22 -23.05 -40.04 -36.69
C GLY A 22 -23.56 -40.21 -38.11
N GLU A 23 -24.78 -39.73 -38.35
CA GLU A 23 -25.55 -39.97 -39.58
C GLU A 23 -25.76 -38.72 -40.44
N SER A 24 -25.14 -37.59 -40.10
CA SER A 24 -25.29 -36.37 -40.90
C SER A 24 -24.65 -36.51 -42.29
N ALA A 25 -25.13 -35.69 -43.23
CA ALA A 25 -24.61 -35.70 -44.59
C ALA A 25 -23.11 -35.34 -44.63
N VAL A 26 -22.65 -34.46 -43.73
CA VAL A 26 -21.23 -34.13 -43.54
C VAL A 26 -20.45 -35.37 -43.08
N ALA A 27 -20.91 -36.05 -42.02
CA ALA A 27 -20.25 -37.24 -41.51
C ALA A 27 -20.16 -38.36 -42.56
N GLN A 28 -21.24 -38.60 -43.31
CA GLN A 28 -21.27 -39.60 -44.37
C GLN A 28 -20.34 -39.25 -45.54
N HIS A 29 -20.28 -37.97 -45.92
CA HIS A 29 -19.38 -37.50 -46.98
C HIS A 29 -17.91 -37.56 -46.55
N VAL A 30 -17.58 -37.16 -45.31
CA VAL A 30 -16.23 -37.27 -44.74
C VAL A 30 -15.75 -38.72 -44.69
N ARG A 31 -16.65 -39.67 -44.38
CA ARG A 31 -16.33 -41.11 -44.45
C ARG A 31 -16.05 -41.59 -45.87
N SER A 32 -16.73 -41.07 -46.88
CA SER A 32 -16.64 -41.58 -48.26
C SER A 32 -15.67 -40.82 -49.16
N CYS A 33 -15.33 -39.57 -48.85
CA CYS A 33 -14.50 -38.70 -49.67
C CYS A 33 -13.14 -38.39 -49.01
N PRO A 34 -12.01 -38.90 -49.54
CA PRO A 34 -10.67 -38.70 -48.96
C PRO A 34 -10.24 -37.23 -48.84
N ARG A 35 -10.61 -36.40 -49.82
CA ARG A 35 -10.28 -34.96 -49.81
C ARG A 35 -10.96 -34.24 -48.65
N CYS A 36 -12.26 -34.46 -48.47
CA CYS A 36 -13.02 -33.85 -47.39
C CYS A 36 -12.59 -34.40 -46.02
N ARG A 37 -12.21 -35.69 -45.95
CA ARG A 37 -11.62 -36.28 -44.75
C ARG A 37 -10.33 -35.58 -44.32
N GLN A 38 -9.39 -35.43 -45.25
CA GLN A 38 -8.12 -34.75 -44.95
C GLN A 38 -8.33 -33.30 -44.49
N LEU A 39 -9.30 -32.60 -45.08
CA LEU A 39 -9.64 -31.24 -44.68
C LEU A 39 -10.25 -31.21 -43.27
N ALA A 40 -11.19 -32.10 -42.95
CA ALA A 40 -11.80 -32.22 -41.63
C ALA A 40 -10.77 -32.57 -40.55
N GLU A 41 -9.85 -33.50 -40.83
CA GLU A 41 -8.74 -33.86 -39.94
C GLU A 41 -7.85 -32.65 -39.62
N ARG A 42 -7.55 -31.81 -40.63
CA ARG A 42 -6.78 -30.57 -40.43
C ARG A 42 -7.52 -29.58 -39.54
N ILE A 43 -8.82 -29.39 -39.74
CA ILE A 43 -9.64 -28.50 -38.91
C ILE A 43 -9.59 -28.97 -37.44
N VAL A 44 -9.85 -30.25 -37.19
CA VAL A 44 -9.85 -30.83 -35.83
C VAL A 44 -8.45 -30.74 -35.19
N ALA A 45 -7.37 -30.90 -35.97
CA ALA A 45 -6.01 -30.77 -35.46
C ALA A 45 -5.69 -29.32 -35.04
N GLU A 46 -6.05 -28.33 -35.86
CA GLU A 46 -5.85 -26.92 -35.52
C GLU A 46 -6.74 -26.46 -34.36
N GLU A 47 -7.97 -26.96 -34.25
CA GLU A 47 -8.84 -26.69 -33.09
C GLU A 47 -8.21 -27.18 -31.79
N ARG A 48 -7.67 -28.41 -31.78
CA ARG A 48 -6.95 -28.95 -30.61
C ARG A 48 -5.71 -28.13 -30.27
N ARG A 49 -4.97 -27.67 -31.29
CA ARG A 49 -3.79 -26.81 -31.10
C ARG A 49 -4.19 -25.48 -30.47
N LEU A 50 -5.27 -24.88 -30.95
CA LEU A 50 -5.81 -23.64 -30.40
C LEU A 50 -6.28 -23.83 -28.96
N GLN A 51 -7.03 -24.90 -28.67
CA GLN A 51 -7.45 -25.24 -27.31
C GLN A 51 -6.26 -25.39 -26.37
N GLY A 52 -5.19 -26.07 -26.80
CA GLY A 52 -3.96 -26.20 -26.02
C GLY A 52 -3.27 -24.85 -25.76
N ALA A 53 -3.25 -23.97 -26.75
CA ALA A 53 -2.69 -22.62 -26.59
C ALA A 53 -3.53 -21.76 -25.63
N LEU A 54 -4.86 -21.86 -25.69
CA LEU A 54 -5.77 -21.15 -24.78
C LEU A 54 -5.65 -21.68 -23.35
N ALA A 55 -5.57 -22.99 -23.16
CA ALA A 55 -5.36 -23.60 -21.84
C ALA A 55 -4.02 -23.19 -21.22
N ALA A 56 -2.98 -22.93 -22.04
CA ALA A 56 -1.71 -22.40 -21.56
C ALA A 56 -1.80 -20.93 -21.10
N LEU A 57 -2.79 -20.18 -21.59
CA LEU A 57 -3.06 -18.80 -21.17
C LEU A 57 -4.01 -18.71 -19.97
N GLU A 58 -4.73 -19.79 -19.63
CA GLU A 58 -5.63 -19.76 -18.47
C GLU A 58 -4.84 -19.49 -17.18
N PRO A 59 -5.26 -18.47 -16.40
CA PRO A 59 -4.63 -18.17 -15.12
C PRO A 59 -4.70 -19.39 -14.20
N ARG A 60 -3.54 -19.84 -13.69
CA ARG A 60 -3.45 -20.94 -12.72
C ARG A 60 -4.21 -20.69 -11.41
N GLN A 61 -4.56 -19.44 -11.15
CA GLN A 61 -5.35 -19.03 -9.99
C GLN A 61 -6.56 -18.28 -10.49
N SER A 62 -7.74 -18.66 -10.00
CA SER A 62 -8.94 -17.90 -10.27
C SER A 62 -8.78 -16.48 -9.71
N VAL A 63 -9.45 -15.52 -10.34
CA VAL A 63 -9.51 -14.14 -9.85
C VAL A 63 -10.01 -14.12 -8.39
N ASP A 64 -10.95 -14.99 -8.05
CA ASP A 64 -11.50 -15.11 -6.69
C ASP A 64 -10.47 -15.61 -5.68
N ASP A 65 -9.56 -16.51 -6.08
CA ASP A 65 -8.46 -16.96 -5.21
C ASP A 65 -7.44 -15.83 -5.00
N ALA A 66 -7.09 -15.09 -6.06
CA ALA A 66 -6.20 -13.95 -5.98
C ALA A 66 -6.78 -12.83 -5.07
N VAL A 67 -8.08 -12.54 -5.21
CA VAL A 67 -8.80 -11.57 -4.37
C VAL A 67 -8.85 -12.04 -2.92
N ARG A 68 -9.19 -13.32 -2.67
CA ARG A 68 -9.19 -13.88 -1.30
C ARG A 68 -7.81 -13.81 -0.66
N ALA A 69 -6.76 -14.14 -1.40
CA ALA A 69 -5.38 -14.03 -0.92
C ALA A 69 -5.01 -12.59 -0.56
N ALA A 70 -5.32 -11.63 -1.44
CA ALA A 70 -5.05 -10.21 -1.20
C ALA A 70 -5.79 -9.67 0.03
N VAL A 71 -7.07 -10.01 0.19
CA VAL A 71 -7.89 -9.61 1.34
C VAL A 71 -7.35 -10.23 2.64
N GLY A 72 -6.97 -11.51 2.61
CA GLY A 72 -6.36 -12.21 3.75
C GLY A 72 -5.08 -11.52 4.23
N GLN A 73 -4.17 -11.22 3.30
CA GLN A 73 -2.92 -10.50 3.60
C GLN A 73 -3.17 -9.10 4.17
N ALA A 74 -4.12 -8.35 3.60
CA ALA A 74 -4.49 -7.02 4.09
C ALA A 74 -5.02 -7.06 5.53
N ARG A 75 -5.87 -8.04 5.85
CA ARG A 75 -6.39 -8.26 7.21
C ARG A 75 -5.27 -8.60 8.20
N GLN A 76 -4.34 -9.48 7.82
CA GLN A 76 -3.21 -9.86 8.67
C GLN A 76 -2.28 -8.66 8.96
N ARG A 77 -1.97 -7.84 7.94
CA ARG A 77 -1.19 -6.61 8.10
C ARG A 77 -1.87 -5.63 9.06
N ARG A 78 -3.20 -5.43 8.93
CA ARG A 78 -3.96 -4.58 9.85
C ARG A 78 -3.91 -5.09 11.29
N ARG A 79 -4.06 -6.41 11.51
CA ARG A 79 -3.94 -7.00 12.87
C ARG A 79 -2.56 -6.77 13.47
N ARG A 80 -1.48 -7.03 12.73
CA ARG A 80 -0.11 -6.77 13.20
C ARG A 80 0.10 -5.31 13.57
N ARG A 81 -0.35 -4.37 12.73
CA ARG A 81 -0.27 -2.93 13.01
C ARG A 81 -0.99 -2.55 14.31
N ARG A 82 -2.18 -3.11 14.56
CA ARG A 82 -2.92 -2.87 15.80
C ARG A 82 -2.16 -3.35 17.03
N VAL A 83 -1.60 -4.55 16.98
CA VAL A 83 -0.82 -5.13 18.09
C VAL A 83 0.43 -4.28 18.39
N VAL A 84 1.15 -3.85 17.34
CA VAL A 84 2.32 -2.97 17.50
C VAL A 84 1.91 -1.61 18.06
N ALA A 85 0.84 -1.01 17.54
CA ALA A 85 0.35 0.27 18.01
C ALA A 85 -0.10 0.22 19.48
N SER A 86 -0.76 -0.85 19.91
CA SER A 86 -1.11 -1.03 21.33
C SER A 86 0.11 -1.19 22.22
N GLY A 87 1.15 -1.89 21.76
CA GLY A 87 2.41 -2.01 22.50
C GLY A 87 3.11 -0.66 22.68
N LEU A 88 3.16 0.15 21.61
CA LEU A 88 3.74 1.49 21.65
C LEU A 88 2.94 2.44 22.56
N ALA A 89 1.61 2.39 22.51
CA ALA A 89 0.75 3.19 23.39
C ALA A 89 0.97 2.84 24.86
N ALA A 90 1.04 1.54 25.19
CA ALA A 90 1.32 1.09 26.56
C ALA A 90 2.69 1.54 27.06
N ALA A 91 3.72 1.45 26.21
CA ALA A 91 5.07 1.92 26.53
C ALA A 91 5.12 3.44 26.76
N ALA A 92 4.39 4.23 25.96
CA ALA A 92 4.31 5.68 26.12
C ALA A 92 3.64 6.08 27.44
N VAL A 93 2.56 5.40 27.84
CA VAL A 93 1.89 5.63 29.12
C VAL A 93 2.81 5.27 30.30
N ALA A 94 3.52 4.15 30.23
CA ALA A 94 4.47 3.75 31.28
C ALA A 94 5.64 4.74 31.40
N ALA A 95 6.21 5.18 30.29
CA ALA A 95 7.26 6.19 30.27
C ALA A 95 6.79 7.54 30.85
N PHE A 96 5.56 7.96 30.53
CA PHE A 96 4.96 9.18 31.06
C PHE A 96 4.71 9.09 32.57
N ALA A 97 4.21 7.95 33.05
CA ALA A 97 4.01 7.71 34.48
C ALA A 97 5.34 7.76 35.27
N LEU A 98 6.38 7.10 34.75
CA LEU A 98 7.73 7.13 35.34
C LEU A 98 8.31 8.55 35.40
N TRP A 99 8.11 9.33 34.35
CA TRP A 99 8.55 10.72 34.29
C TRP A 99 7.84 11.61 35.32
N GLN A 100 6.53 11.43 35.52
CA GLN A 100 5.80 12.16 36.55
C GLN A 100 6.23 11.80 37.97
N SER A 101 6.51 10.52 38.25
CA SER A 101 6.97 10.10 39.58
C SER A 101 8.34 10.68 39.96
N GLY A 102 9.20 10.99 38.98
CA GLY A 102 10.49 11.64 39.20
C GLY A 102 10.42 13.13 39.52
N ARG A 103 9.22 13.75 39.47
CA ARG A 103 9.02 15.18 39.75
C ARG A 103 8.69 15.50 41.22
N SER A 104 8.74 14.53 42.12
CA SER A 104 8.46 14.77 43.54
C SER A 104 9.59 15.55 44.23
N ALA A 105 9.21 16.71 44.75
CA ALA A 105 9.88 17.59 45.70
C ALA A 105 11.18 18.29 45.23
N LEU A 106 11.02 19.45 44.58
CA LEU A 106 12.01 20.51 44.75
C LEU A 106 11.95 20.98 46.22
N PRO A 107 13.07 20.95 46.97
CA PRO A 107 13.11 21.53 48.30
C PRO A 107 12.78 23.03 48.23
N PRO A 108 12.16 23.62 49.26
CA PRO A 108 11.80 25.04 49.27
C PRO A 108 13.06 25.89 49.03
N SER A 109 13.00 26.72 48.00
CA SER A 109 14.05 27.69 47.70
C SER A 109 14.18 28.67 48.87
N ALA A 110 15.38 28.82 49.42
CA ALA A 110 15.68 29.82 50.44
C ALA A 110 15.36 31.23 49.91
N PRO A 111 14.91 32.17 50.77
CA PRO A 111 14.61 33.53 50.32
C PRO A 111 15.88 34.16 49.71
N PRO A 112 15.77 34.90 48.59
CA PRO A 112 16.92 35.53 47.98
C PRO A 112 17.53 36.55 48.94
N THR A 113 18.82 36.38 49.25
CA THR A 113 19.65 37.40 49.87
C THR A 113 19.56 38.65 49.00
N ALA A 114 19.13 39.77 49.58
CA ALA A 114 19.03 41.05 48.88
C ALA A 114 20.42 41.44 48.35
N MET A 115 20.64 41.25 47.05
CA MET A 115 21.80 41.80 46.37
C MET A 115 21.69 43.33 46.41
N ALA A 116 22.77 43.98 46.86
CA ALA A 116 22.92 45.42 46.82
C ALA A 116 22.61 45.92 45.40
N GLN A 117 21.56 46.72 45.26
CA GLN A 117 21.23 47.29 43.96
C GLN A 117 22.33 48.28 43.56
N PRO A 118 22.86 48.18 42.33
CA PRO A 118 23.81 49.18 41.84
C PRO A 118 23.12 50.55 41.79
N PHE A 119 23.63 51.49 42.60
CA PHE A 119 23.16 52.86 42.64
C PHE A 119 23.64 53.60 41.39
N VAL A 120 22.75 53.79 40.42
CA VAL A 120 23.03 54.58 39.21
C VAL A 120 22.37 55.95 39.38
N GLN A 121 23.17 56.98 39.64
CA GLN A 121 22.71 58.36 39.75
C GLN A 121 22.65 58.99 38.36
N THR A 122 21.49 59.53 37.96
CA THR A 122 21.28 60.09 36.60
C THR A 122 20.70 61.50 36.69
N SER A 123 20.96 62.32 35.66
CA SER A 123 20.36 63.65 35.50
C SER A 123 18.87 63.52 35.12
N ALA A 124 18.04 64.48 35.54
CA ALA A 124 16.58 64.44 35.38
C ALA A 124 16.07 64.25 33.94
N ASP A 125 16.92 64.50 32.95
CA ASP A 125 16.57 64.48 31.52
C ASP A 125 16.93 63.14 30.82
N GLN A 126 17.37 62.14 31.59
CA GLN A 126 17.78 60.83 31.07
C GLN A 126 16.94 59.69 31.64
N ASN A 127 16.58 58.75 30.77
CA ASN A 127 15.99 57.47 31.17
C ASN A 127 17.06 56.39 31.16
N VAL A 128 16.99 55.47 32.12
CA VAL A 128 17.97 54.39 32.28
C VAL A 128 17.30 53.04 32.43
N ILE A 129 17.85 52.05 31.71
CA ILE A 129 17.53 50.63 31.90
C ILE A 129 18.79 49.94 32.40
N VAL A 130 18.67 49.21 33.51
CA VAL A 130 19.74 48.39 34.08
C VAL A 130 19.39 46.93 33.86
N TYR A 131 20.22 46.22 33.08
CA TYR A 131 20.13 44.79 32.89
C TYR A 131 21.22 44.09 33.70
N GLN A 132 20.81 43.21 34.62
CA GLN A 132 21.72 42.28 35.28
C GLN A 132 21.91 41.06 34.36
N THR A 133 23.16 40.69 34.10
CA THR A 133 23.47 39.52 33.28
C THR A 133 23.62 38.27 34.17
N ALA A 134 23.76 37.09 33.56
CA ALA A 134 24.04 35.85 34.30
C ALA A 134 25.40 35.86 35.02
N ASN A 135 26.30 36.79 34.66
CA ASN A 135 27.54 37.02 35.38
C ASN A 135 27.32 38.18 36.38
N PRO A 136 27.46 37.95 37.70
CA PRO A 136 27.20 38.97 38.71
C PRO A 136 28.18 40.16 38.66
N ASP A 137 29.34 39.99 38.02
CA ASP A 137 30.34 41.05 37.87
C ASP A 137 30.08 41.96 36.66
N ILE A 138 29.04 41.67 35.86
CA ILE A 138 28.72 42.43 34.63
C ILE A 138 27.29 42.98 34.70
N VAL A 139 27.20 44.30 34.76
CA VAL A 139 25.94 45.05 34.67
C VAL A 139 25.94 45.87 33.39
N VAL A 140 24.87 45.75 32.60
CA VAL A 140 24.68 46.55 31.39
C VAL A 140 23.74 47.71 31.72
N VAL A 141 24.20 48.93 31.51
CA VAL A 141 23.43 50.16 31.73
C VAL A 141 23.18 50.84 30.39
N TRP A 142 21.91 51.03 30.05
CA TRP A 142 21.49 51.72 28.83
C TRP A 142 20.90 53.08 29.18
N LEU A 143 21.53 54.14 28.67
CA LEU A 143 21.12 55.53 28.85
C LEU A 143 20.51 56.05 27.56
N TYR A 144 19.34 56.69 27.63
CA TYR A 144 18.76 57.38 26.48
C TYR A 144 18.07 58.67 26.91
N GLN A 145 18.04 59.64 25.99
CA GLN A 145 17.47 60.96 26.23
C GLN A 145 15.95 60.92 26.03
N ARG A 146 15.24 61.69 26.86
CA ARG A 146 13.80 61.94 26.67
C ARG A 146 13.65 63.09 25.69
N ASN A 147 13.15 62.80 24.49
CA ASN A 147 12.79 63.82 23.49
C ASN A 147 11.46 64.48 23.84
#